data_AF-A0A2P2DJ59-F1
#
_entry.id   AF-A0A2P2DJ59-F1
#
_cell.length_a   1.000
_cell.length_b   1.000
_cell.length_c   1.000
_cell.angle_alpha   90.00
_cell.angle_beta   90.00
_cell.angle_gamma   90.00
#
_symmetry.space_group_name_H-M   'P 1'
#
loop_
_entity.id
_entity.type
_entity.pdbx_description
1 polymer ?
#
loop_
_entity_poly.entity_id
_entity_poly.type
_entity_poly.pdbx_seq_one_letter_code
_entity_poly.pdbx_strand_id
1 'polypeptide(L)'
;MRKEIYNYLENLFPGSRIIENSNNENSSLEKNNKNRKSINISLMDTIYEVTKLNTFNSVDSFLFRLVANQLENYQNLEFNHEISNSIIENIFDNAILRSFILEDFDNFDQPYLNNLITDLLKGLQFWRNKTYEGKNISFGFIIENSFERDFYNYENLNRIQKHIEKDYFAPLSDGMCSFIKINLNGDIIGLNQFDNFYDDSMLPYRFSSVNNLRNSSVLIQTRLGDILLIKDGNLKFVKKNKQWIQFDTNSLMHKISANLQIYERKLKEAVFQTCLDISLAKTGGVLAVVDEEAFDVKKLISYDLNENSDFQIKKEFLYSLTKGQKFQDLSRSLRKEILSIDGSTVINRKGHILLIGTIIRISGGSLGGGRTAACVELSKSGAAIKLSTDGYIEVYADGNRRPILKID
;
A
#
# COMPACT_ATOMS: atom_id res chain seq x y z
N MET A 1 8.39 2.16 -24.90
CA MET A 1 7.60 1.27 -24.02
C MET A 1 8.45 0.42 -23.07
N ARG A 2 9.49 -0.31 -23.53
CA ARG A 2 10.33 -1.19 -22.66
C ARG A 2 10.82 -0.55 -21.35
N LYS A 3 11.41 0.66 -21.41
CA LYS A 3 11.87 1.40 -20.23
C LYS A 3 10.74 1.67 -19.23
N GLU A 4 9.56 2.00 -19.73
CA GLU A 4 8.40 2.28 -18.88
C GLU A 4 7.84 1.00 -18.25
N ILE A 5 7.87 -0.14 -18.96
CA ILE A 5 7.54 -1.46 -18.40
C ILE A 5 8.49 -1.80 -17.25
N TYR A 6 9.80 -1.62 -17.45
CA TYR A 6 10.80 -1.85 -16.41
C TYR A 6 10.51 -1.01 -15.16
N ASN A 7 10.32 0.31 -15.33
CA ASN A 7 9.99 1.22 -14.24
C ASN A 7 8.69 0.79 -13.52
N TYR A 8 7.67 0.37 -14.28
CA TYR A 8 6.40 -0.07 -13.73
C TYR A 8 6.55 -1.32 -12.88
N LEU A 9 7.32 -2.31 -13.36
CA LEU A 9 7.58 -3.55 -12.64
C LEU A 9 8.39 -3.32 -11.35
N GLU A 10 9.38 -2.41 -11.37
CA GLU A 10 10.16 -2.06 -10.16
C GLU A 10 9.24 -1.54 -9.05
N ASN A 11 8.30 -0.67 -9.42
CA ASN A 11 7.33 -0.12 -8.49
C ASN A 11 6.27 -1.14 -8.06
N LEU A 12 5.85 -2.03 -8.96
CA LEU A 12 4.87 -3.08 -8.65
C LEU A 12 5.37 -4.04 -7.58
N PHE A 13 6.69 -4.30 -7.53
CA PHE A 13 7.29 -5.23 -6.57
C PHE A 13 8.37 -4.56 -5.71
N PRO A 14 7.98 -3.71 -4.75
CA PRO A 14 8.92 -2.89 -4.00
C PRO A 14 10.03 -3.71 -3.30
N GLY A 15 11.27 -3.30 -3.58
CA GLY A 15 12.50 -3.93 -3.09
C GLY A 15 12.76 -5.32 -3.68
N SER A 16 12.13 -5.68 -4.80
CA SER A 16 12.51 -6.85 -5.60
C SER A 16 13.67 -6.47 -6.52
N ARG A 17 14.45 -7.46 -6.96
CA ARG A 17 15.48 -7.26 -7.97
C ARG A 17 14.89 -7.58 -9.33
N ILE A 18 15.03 -6.66 -10.28
CA ILE A 18 14.61 -6.85 -11.67
C ILE A 18 15.83 -6.76 -12.56
N ILE A 19 15.99 -7.73 -13.46
CA ILE A 19 17.07 -7.76 -14.45
C ILE A 19 16.44 -7.87 -15.83
N GLU A 20 16.80 -6.94 -16.72
CA GLU A 20 16.43 -6.98 -18.12
C GLU A 20 17.41 -7.87 -18.90
N ASN A 21 16.91 -8.92 -19.53
CA ASN A 21 17.68 -9.82 -20.37
C ASN A 21 17.20 -9.72 -21.82
N SER A 22 18.03 -9.11 -22.67
CA SER A 22 17.79 -9.01 -24.11
C SER A 22 18.39 -10.21 -24.85
N ASN A 23 17.86 -11.42 -24.67
CA ASN A 23 18.26 -12.58 -25.48
C ASN A 23 17.04 -13.36 -25.97
N ASN A 24 16.95 -13.47 -27.30
CA ASN A 24 15.92 -14.17 -28.08
C ASN A 24 16.15 -15.69 -28.18
N GLU A 25 16.89 -16.29 -27.25
CA GLU A 25 17.08 -17.74 -27.25
C GLU A 25 15.93 -18.41 -26.49
N ASN A 26 14.96 -18.88 -27.26
CA ASN A 26 14.01 -19.95 -26.97
C ASN A 26 14.06 -20.48 -25.52
N SER A 27 13.39 -19.78 -24.61
CA SER A 27 12.83 -20.42 -23.42
C SER A 27 11.31 -20.25 -23.50
N SER A 28 10.73 -21.27 -24.12
CA SER A 28 9.34 -21.68 -23.96
C SER A 28 8.72 -21.20 -22.66
N LEU A 29 7.52 -20.61 -22.79
CA LEU A 29 6.55 -20.44 -21.72
C LEU A 29 6.66 -21.55 -20.67
N GLU A 30 6.73 -21.11 -19.41
CA GLU A 30 6.35 -21.86 -18.23
C GLU A 30 6.90 -23.28 -18.07
N LYS A 31 7.94 -23.38 -17.24
CA LYS A 31 7.95 -24.50 -16.30
C LYS A 31 7.22 -24.06 -15.05
N ASN A 32 5.96 -24.46 -14.97
CA ASN A 32 5.10 -24.49 -13.79
C ASN A 32 5.90 -25.07 -12.60
N ASN A 33 6.60 -24.22 -11.86
CA ASN A 33 7.40 -24.62 -10.70
C ASN A 33 7.03 -23.71 -9.54
N LYS A 34 6.02 -24.14 -8.80
CA LYS A 34 5.64 -23.60 -7.49
C LYS A 34 6.91 -23.41 -6.63
N ASN A 35 6.97 -22.33 -5.87
CA ASN A 35 8.00 -22.05 -4.85
C ASN A 35 9.34 -21.46 -5.32
N ARG A 36 9.43 -20.78 -6.46
CA ARG A 36 10.64 -20.00 -6.80
C ARG A 36 10.51 -18.53 -6.38
N LYS A 37 11.61 -18.00 -5.83
CA LYS A 37 11.80 -16.58 -5.52
C LYS A 37 12.07 -15.74 -6.78
N SER A 38 12.40 -16.36 -7.90
CA SER A 38 12.64 -15.70 -9.20
C SER A 38 11.72 -16.28 -10.27
N ILE A 39 11.21 -15.41 -11.16
CA ILE A 39 10.45 -15.77 -12.35
C ILE A 39 10.95 -14.94 -13.55
N ASN A 40 10.97 -15.56 -14.73
CA ASN A 40 11.19 -14.87 -15.99
C ASN A 40 9.85 -14.49 -16.60
N ILE A 41 9.68 -13.21 -16.92
CA ILE A 41 8.47 -12.65 -17.49
C ILE A 41 8.81 -12.15 -18.89
N SER A 42 8.22 -12.78 -19.90
CA SER A 42 8.35 -12.30 -21.28
C SER A 42 7.27 -11.25 -21.53
N LEU A 43 7.66 -10.00 -21.75
CA LEU A 43 6.76 -8.92 -22.13
C LEU A 43 7.28 -8.29 -23.42
N MET A 44 6.46 -8.32 -24.47
CA MET A 44 6.87 -7.96 -25.83
C MET A 44 8.08 -8.82 -26.25
N ASP A 45 9.21 -8.19 -26.60
CA ASP A 45 10.45 -8.82 -27.04
C ASP A 45 11.56 -8.81 -25.97
N THR A 46 11.17 -8.64 -24.70
CA THR A 46 12.10 -8.53 -23.57
C THR A 46 11.75 -9.51 -22.47
N ILE A 47 12.78 -10.17 -21.90
CA ILE A 47 12.61 -11.05 -20.75
C ILE A 47 13.07 -10.29 -19.49
N TYR A 48 12.17 -10.16 -18.53
CA TYR A 48 12.44 -9.59 -17.22
C TYR A 48 12.58 -10.70 -16.19
N GLU A 49 13.75 -10.86 -15.59
CA GLU A 49 13.93 -11.72 -14.43
C GLU A 49 13.57 -10.92 -13.17
N VAL A 50 12.49 -11.32 -12.48
CA VAL A 50 12.02 -10.67 -11.26
C VAL A 50 12.26 -11.59 -10.07
N THR A 51 13.09 -11.15 -9.12
CA THR A 51 13.38 -11.87 -7.87
C THR A 51 12.75 -11.18 -6.66
N LYS A 52 11.81 -11.87 -6.01
CA LYS A 52 11.12 -11.46 -4.77
C LYS A 52 11.69 -12.21 -3.55
N LEU A 53 11.39 -11.74 -2.33
CA LEU A 53 11.73 -12.48 -1.10
C LEU A 53 10.84 -13.71 -0.90
N ASN A 54 9.57 -13.59 -1.27
CA ASN A 54 8.59 -14.67 -1.21
C ASN A 54 8.39 -15.28 -2.60
N THR A 55 7.78 -16.45 -2.61
CA THR A 55 7.58 -17.23 -3.81
C THR A 55 6.42 -16.67 -4.63
N PHE A 56 6.60 -16.61 -5.95
CA PHE A 56 5.51 -16.30 -6.85
C PHE A 56 4.40 -17.36 -6.72
N ASN A 57 3.15 -16.92 -6.78
CA ASN A 57 1.97 -17.77 -6.75
C ASN A 57 1.29 -17.84 -8.13
N SER A 58 0.21 -18.64 -8.24
CA SER A 58 -0.54 -18.79 -9.50
C SER A 58 -1.16 -17.48 -9.98
N VAL A 59 -1.59 -16.60 -9.05
CA VAL A 59 -2.16 -15.29 -9.38
C VAL A 59 -1.12 -14.38 -10.03
N ASP A 60 0.15 -14.43 -9.58
CA ASP A 60 1.23 -13.67 -10.21
C ASP A 60 1.46 -14.13 -11.65
N SER A 61 1.54 -15.45 -11.88
CA SER A 61 1.69 -16.01 -13.23
C SER A 61 0.51 -15.63 -14.12
N PHE A 62 -0.71 -15.67 -13.59
CA PHE A 62 -1.92 -15.28 -14.30
C PHE A 62 -1.92 -13.79 -14.68
N LEU A 63 -1.56 -12.92 -13.75
CA LEU A 63 -1.39 -11.48 -13.99
C LEU A 63 -0.46 -11.22 -15.16
N PHE A 64 0.73 -11.83 -15.19
CA PHE A 64 1.69 -11.52 -16.25
C PHE A 64 1.28 -12.08 -17.62
N ARG A 65 0.58 -13.20 -17.68
CA ARG A 65 0.02 -13.67 -18.95
C ARG A 65 -1.05 -12.70 -19.48
N LEU A 66 -1.90 -12.17 -18.60
CA LEU A 66 -2.86 -11.12 -18.97
C LEU A 66 -2.16 -9.88 -19.54
N VAL A 67 -1.10 -9.41 -18.87
CA VAL A 67 -0.31 -8.25 -19.33
C VAL A 67 0.38 -8.54 -20.67
N ALA A 68 1.02 -9.70 -20.82
CA ALA A 68 1.70 -10.09 -22.05
C ALA A 68 0.74 -10.11 -23.25
N ASN A 69 -0.41 -10.78 -23.10
CA ASN A 69 -1.42 -10.87 -24.16
C ASN A 69 -1.95 -9.48 -24.57
N GLN A 70 -2.08 -8.53 -23.64
CA GLN A 70 -2.53 -7.18 -23.96
C GLN A 70 -1.43 -6.35 -24.65
N LEU A 71 -0.18 -6.52 -24.24
CA LEU A 71 0.97 -5.81 -24.82
C LEU A 71 1.30 -6.25 -26.26
N GLU A 72 0.98 -7.49 -26.66
CA GLU A 72 1.17 -7.98 -28.04
C GLU A 72 0.50 -7.06 -29.07
N ASN A 73 -0.65 -6.47 -28.74
CA ASN A 73 -1.37 -5.53 -29.62
C ASN A 73 -0.58 -4.25 -29.93
N TYR A 74 0.48 -3.97 -29.17
CA TYR A 74 1.27 -2.75 -29.26
C TYR A 74 2.73 -3.00 -29.69
N GLN A 75 3.11 -4.24 -29.98
CA GLN A 75 4.52 -4.64 -30.20
C GLN A 75 5.22 -3.87 -31.33
N ASN A 76 4.48 -3.45 -32.36
CA ASN A 76 5.02 -2.77 -33.54
C ASN A 76 4.68 -1.28 -33.60
N LEU A 77 4.25 -0.69 -32.48
CA LEU A 77 3.83 0.71 -32.42
C LEU A 77 4.82 1.55 -31.61
N GLU A 78 5.19 2.70 -32.16
CA GLU A 78 6.01 3.69 -31.46
C GLU A 78 5.13 4.74 -30.80
N PHE A 79 5.38 4.95 -29.51
CA PHE A 79 4.68 5.93 -28.70
C PHE A 79 5.69 6.79 -27.95
N ASN A 80 5.33 8.04 -27.70
CA ASN A 80 6.06 8.87 -26.75
C ASN A 80 5.94 8.33 -25.31
N HIS A 81 6.71 8.89 -24.39
CA HIS A 81 6.75 8.47 -22.98
C HIS A 81 5.38 8.57 -22.29
N GLU A 82 4.65 9.67 -22.48
CA GLU A 82 3.36 9.90 -21.82
C GLU A 82 2.28 8.90 -22.26
N ILE A 83 2.18 8.66 -23.57
CA ILE A 83 1.24 7.68 -24.14
C ILE A 83 1.63 6.27 -23.71
N SER A 84 2.93 5.93 -23.74
CA SER A 84 3.41 4.63 -23.25
C SER A 84 3.00 4.37 -21.80
N ASN A 85 3.19 5.36 -20.92
CA ASN A 85 2.82 5.25 -19.51
C ASN A 85 1.31 5.07 -19.32
N SER A 86 0.48 5.79 -20.07
CA SER A 86 -0.97 5.65 -20.01
C SER A 86 -1.45 4.28 -20.50
N ILE A 87 -0.85 3.74 -21.58
CA ILE A 87 -1.17 2.40 -22.08
C ILE A 87 -0.80 1.34 -21.05
N ILE A 88 0.43 1.41 -20.50
CA ILE A 88 0.91 0.47 -19.49
C ILE A 88 0.02 0.53 -18.24
N GLU A 89 -0.32 1.73 -17.74
CA GLU A 89 -1.22 1.89 -16.59
C GLU A 89 -2.56 1.18 -16.83
N ASN A 90 -3.19 1.39 -17.99
CA ASN A 90 -4.48 0.77 -18.31
C ASN A 90 -4.39 -0.76 -18.45
N ILE A 91 -3.31 -1.28 -19.04
CA ILE A 91 -3.07 -2.72 -19.16
C ILE A 91 -2.95 -3.35 -17.76
N PHE A 92 -2.12 -2.76 -16.89
CA PHE A 92 -1.95 -3.26 -15.53
C PHE A 92 -3.21 -3.09 -14.68
N ASP A 93 -3.97 -2.00 -14.82
CA ASP A 93 -5.26 -1.82 -14.15
C ASP A 93 -6.21 -2.98 -14.44
N ASN A 94 -6.35 -3.31 -15.73
CA ASN A 94 -7.23 -4.39 -16.17
C ASN A 94 -6.71 -5.74 -15.67
N ALA A 95 -5.43 -6.03 -15.88
CA ALA A 95 -4.82 -7.32 -15.55
C ALA A 95 -4.79 -7.57 -14.03
N ILE A 96 -4.53 -6.55 -13.21
CA ILE A 96 -4.50 -6.66 -11.74
C ILE A 96 -5.91 -6.90 -11.19
N LEU A 97 -6.91 -6.11 -11.59
CA LEU A 97 -8.27 -6.34 -11.11
C LEU A 97 -8.80 -7.72 -11.53
N ARG A 98 -8.51 -8.12 -12.76
CA ARG A 98 -8.95 -9.40 -13.30
C ARG A 98 -8.29 -10.58 -12.58
N SER A 99 -6.96 -10.55 -12.41
CA SER A 99 -6.23 -11.60 -11.67
C SER A 99 -6.63 -11.65 -10.21
N PHE A 100 -6.90 -10.50 -9.58
CA PHE A 100 -7.35 -10.41 -8.19
C PHE A 100 -8.75 -10.99 -7.96
N ILE A 101 -9.68 -10.77 -8.89
CA ILE A 101 -11.06 -11.26 -8.75
C ILE A 101 -11.17 -12.75 -9.11
N LEU A 102 -10.45 -13.22 -10.13
CA LEU A 102 -10.66 -14.56 -10.71
C LEU A 102 -9.70 -15.64 -10.21
N GLU A 103 -8.49 -15.27 -9.81
CA GLU A 103 -7.42 -16.16 -9.28
C GLU A 103 -6.98 -17.35 -10.16
N ASP A 104 -7.66 -17.68 -11.26
CA ASP A 104 -7.38 -18.86 -12.08
C ASP A 104 -7.58 -18.64 -13.61
N PHE A 105 -6.83 -19.45 -14.37
CA PHE A 105 -6.72 -19.43 -15.83
C PHE A 105 -7.96 -19.94 -16.56
N ASP A 106 -8.75 -20.83 -15.95
CA ASP A 106 -9.79 -21.58 -16.66
C ASP A 106 -11.06 -20.76 -16.97
N ASN A 107 -11.19 -19.54 -16.42
CA ASN A 107 -12.37 -18.67 -16.56
C ASN A 107 -12.18 -17.49 -17.54
N PHE A 108 -11.21 -17.57 -18.46
CA PHE A 108 -10.76 -16.45 -19.28
C PHE A 108 -11.81 -15.87 -20.25
N ASP A 109 -12.85 -16.61 -20.63
CA ASP A 109 -13.71 -16.20 -21.76
C ASP A 109 -15.18 -15.97 -21.40
N GLN A 110 -15.49 -15.62 -20.15
CA GLN A 110 -16.86 -15.26 -19.79
C GLN A 110 -17.14 -13.77 -20.03
N PRO A 111 -18.02 -13.39 -21.00
CA PRO A 111 -18.24 -11.99 -21.37
C PRO A 111 -18.76 -11.11 -20.23
N TYR A 112 -19.56 -11.67 -19.32
CA TYR A 112 -20.11 -10.94 -18.18
C TYR A 112 -19.04 -10.54 -17.15
N LEU A 113 -17.96 -11.32 -17.00
CA LEU A 113 -16.84 -10.97 -16.12
C LEU A 113 -16.05 -9.79 -16.69
N ASN A 114 -15.82 -9.78 -18.01
CA ASN A 114 -15.15 -8.67 -18.68
C ASN A 114 -15.95 -7.37 -18.52
N ASN A 115 -17.28 -7.46 -18.55
CA ASN A 115 -18.16 -6.33 -18.29
C ASN A 115 -18.01 -5.83 -16.85
N LEU A 116 -18.02 -6.71 -15.84
CA LEU A 116 -17.84 -6.31 -14.45
C LEU A 116 -16.52 -5.55 -14.22
N ILE A 117 -15.39 -6.08 -14.71
CA ILE A 117 -14.08 -5.42 -14.57
C ILE A 117 -14.10 -4.03 -15.23
N THR A 118 -14.69 -3.95 -16.43
CA THR A 118 -14.82 -2.69 -17.18
C THR A 118 -15.68 -1.68 -16.43
N ASP A 119 -16.82 -2.11 -15.90
CA ASP A 119 -17.76 -1.25 -15.17
C ASP A 119 -17.15 -0.74 -13.86
N LEU A 120 -16.42 -1.60 -13.13
CA LEU A 120 -15.67 -1.20 -11.93
C LEU A 120 -14.58 -0.17 -12.26
N LEU A 121 -13.77 -0.41 -13.29
CA LEU A 121 -12.73 0.53 -13.72
C LEU A 121 -13.30 1.88 -14.13
N LYS A 122 -14.40 1.89 -14.88
CA LYS A 122 -15.10 3.12 -15.27
C LYS A 122 -15.59 3.88 -14.04
N GLY A 123 -16.23 3.21 -13.09
CA GLY A 123 -16.68 3.84 -11.85
C GLY A 123 -15.54 4.42 -11.01
N LEU A 124 -14.43 3.69 -10.89
CA LEU A 124 -13.22 4.16 -10.21
C LEU A 124 -12.66 5.43 -10.88
N GLN A 125 -12.52 5.40 -12.21
CA GLN A 125 -12.05 6.56 -12.98
C GLN A 125 -13.01 7.75 -12.90
N PHE A 126 -14.32 7.51 -12.98
CA PHE A 126 -15.36 8.52 -12.89
C PHE A 126 -15.29 9.26 -11.55
N TRP A 127 -15.26 8.52 -10.44
CA TRP A 127 -15.28 9.11 -9.10
C TRP A 127 -13.93 9.68 -8.67
N ARG A 128 -12.82 9.19 -9.21
CA ARG A 128 -11.49 9.78 -8.95
C ARG A 128 -11.39 11.23 -9.44
N ASN A 129 -12.17 11.60 -10.45
CA ASN A 129 -12.16 12.93 -11.07
C ASN A 129 -13.36 13.81 -10.65
N LYS A 130 -14.19 13.34 -9.71
CA LYS A 130 -15.40 14.04 -9.27
C LYS A 130 -15.44 14.22 -7.76
N THR A 131 -16.14 15.26 -7.34
CA THR A 131 -16.50 15.50 -5.94
C THR A 131 -18.00 15.40 -5.76
N TYR A 132 -18.43 14.99 -4.57
CA TYR A 132 -19.80 15.07 -4.11
C TYR A 132 -19.82 16.00 -2.89
N GLU A 133 -20.64 17.05 -2.93
CA GLU A 133 -20.67 18.10 -1.90
C GLU A 133 -19.29 18.70 -1.59
N GLY A 134 -18.46 18.87 -2.63
CA GLY A 134 -17.11 19.43 -2.51
C GLY A 134 -16.06 18.48 -1.91
N LYS A 135 -16.41 17.22 -1.65
CA LYS A 135 -15.49 16.20 -1.12
C LYS A 135 -15.24 15.11 -2.14
N ASN A 136 -14.00 14.64 -2.20
CA ASN A 136 -13.68 13.41 -2.93
C ASN A 136 -14.43 12.23 -2.31
N ILE A 137 -14.84 11.30 -3.16
CA ILE A 137 -15.69 10.18 -2.76
C ILE A 137 -14.83 8.96 -2.45
N SER A 138 -15.19 8.29 -1.36
CA SER A 138 -14.73 6.94 -1.06
C SER A 138 -15.91 5.99 -1.13
N PHE A 139 -15.67 4.76 -1.60
CA PHE A 139 -16.65 3.68 -1.58
C PHE A 139 -15.90 2.35 -1.55
N GLY A 140 -16.58 1.30 -1.13
CA GLY A 140 -16.07 -0.06 -1.12
C GLY A 140 -17.05 -1.05 -1.71
N PHE A 141 -16.51 -2.04 -2.39
CA PHE A 141 -17.23 -3.20 -2.89
C PHE A 141 -16.78 -4.46 -2.16
N ILE A 142 -17.74 -5.30 -1.81
CA ILE A 142 -17.49 -6.71 -1.49
C ILE A 142 -17.97 -7.50 -2.71
N ILE A 143 -17.02 -8.13 -3.40
CA ILE A 143 -17.27 -8.99 -4.56
C ILE A 143 -17.34 -10.42 -4.03
N GLU A 144 -18.54 -10.99 -4.05
CA GLU A 144 -18.72 -12.40 -3.72
C GLU A 144 -18.31 -13.28 -4.89
N ASN A 145 -17.55 -14.32 -4.57
CA ASN A 145 -17.19 -15.37 -5.50
C ASN A 145 -18.35 -16.37 -5.66
N SER A 146 -19.55 -15.87 -5.95
CA SER A 146 -20.76 -16.64 -6.20
C SER A 146 -21.37 -16.24 -7.55
N PHE A 147 -21.87 -17.23 -8.29
CA PHE A 147 -22.64 -17.02 -9.52
C PHE A 147 -24.15 -17.10 -9.27
N GLU A 148 -24.57 -17.13 -8.01
CA GLU A 148 -25.99 -17.22 -7.66
C GLU A 148 -26.72 -16.00 -8.25
N ARG A 149 -27.58 -16.28 -9.23
CA ARG A 149 -28.54 -15.31 -9.73
C ARG A 149 -29.73 -15.40 -8.78
N ASP A 150 -30.13 -14.28 -8.21
CA ASP A 150 -31.48 -14.19 -7.69
C ASP A 150 -32.45 -14.45 -8.86
N PHE A 151 -33.12 -15.60 -8.83
CA PHE A 151 -34.11 -16.02 -9.83
C PHE A 151 -35.32 -15.09 -9.88
N TYR A 152 -35.42 -14.12 -8.96
CA TYR A 152 -36.46 -13.10 -8.86
C TYR A 152 -35.98 -11.72 -9.34
N ASN A 153 -35.25 -11.65 -10.47
CA ASN A 153 -34.82 -10.35 -10.99
C ASN A 153 -35.88 -9.75 -11.93
N TYR A 154 -36.58 -8.73 -11.42
CA TYR A 154 -37.13 -7.66 -12.24
C TYR A 154 -36.01 -7.14 -13.17
N GLU A 155 -36.24 -7.22 -14.48
CA GLU A 155 -35.36 -6.81 -15.59
C GLU A 155 -34.13 -5.96 -15.25
N ASN A 156 -32.91 -6.53 -15.20
CA ASN A 156 -31.62 -5.80 -15.32
C ASN A 156 -31.43 -4.53 -14.46
N LEU A 157 -32.30 -4.21 -13.49
CA LEU A 157 -32.33 -2.88 -12.88
C LEU A 157 -31.13 -2.70 -11.98
N ASN A 158 -30.80 -3.71 -11.18
CA ASN A 158 -29.77 -3.67 -10.13
C ASN A 158 -28.33 -3.84 -10.65
N ARG A 159 -28.08 -3.73 -11.96
CA ARG A 159 -26.73 -3.88 -12.51
C ARG A 159 -25.86 -2.67 -12.16
N ILE A 160 -24.67 -2.93 -11.64
CA ILE A 160 -23.70 -1.90 -11.24
C ILE A 160 -23.42 -0.89 -12.36
N GLN A 161 -23.35 -1.35 -13.62
CA GLN A 161 -23.19 -0.52 -14.80
C GLN A 161 -24.17 0.66 -14.89
N LYS A 162 -25.42 0.47 -14.46
CA LYS A 162 -26.47 1.50 -14.54
C LYS A 162 -26.35 2.54 -13.43
N HIS A 163 -25.67 2.20 -12.34
CA HIS A 163 -25.72 2.92 -11.07
C HIS A 163 -24.40 3.56 -10.68
N ILE A 164 -23.26 2.93 -10.98
CA ILE A 164 -21.95 3.30 -10.41
C ILE A 164 -21.55 4.75 -10.72
N GLU A 165 -21.99 5.32 -11.83
CA GLU A 165 -21.70 6.71 -12.22
C GLU A 165 -22.80 7.72 -11.83
N LYS A 166 -23.82 7.31 -11.06
CA LYS A 166 -24.93 8.19 -10.67
C LYS A 166 -24.64 8.89 -9.35
N ASP A 167 -25.08 10.14 -9.22
CA ASP A 167 -24.78 10.97 -8.03
C ASP A 167 -25.28 10.37 -6.70
N TYR A 168 -26.42 9.66 -6.72
CA TYR A 168 -26.92 8.97 -5.52
C TYR A 168 -26.06 7.78 -5.10
N PHE A 169 -25.13 7.32 -5.93
CA PHE A 169 -24.23 6.21 -5.62
C PHE A 169 -23.12 6.63 -4.65
N ALA A 170 -22.68 7.90 -4.74
CA ALA A 170 -21.59 8.44 -3.95
C ALA A 170 -21.75 8.27 -2.42
N PRO A 171 -22.92 8.49 -1.80
CA PRO A 171 -23.08 8.33 -0.36
C PRO A 171 -23.43 6.89 0.09
N LEU A 172 -23.59 5.91 -0.80
CA LEU A 172 -24.08 4.57 -0.43
C LEU A 172 -23.07 3.74 0.38
N SER A 173 -21.79 4.04 0.25
CA SER A 173 -20.71 3.34 0.92
C SER A 173 -19.56 4.30 1.17
N ASP A 174 -18.88 4.15 2.31
CA ASP A 174 -17.68 4.90 2.65
C ASP A 174 -16.38 4.10 2.43
N GLY A 175 -16.50 2.80 2.15
CA GLY A 175 -15.39 1.86 1.99
C GLY A 175 -14.61 1.59 3.28
N MET A 176 -15.18 1.92 4.45
CA MET A 176 -14.58 1.70 5.77
C MET A 176 -15.52 0.91 6.67
N CYS A 177 -16.73 1.43 6.90
CA CYS A 177 -17.76 0.77 7.70
C CYS A 177 -18.89 0.23 6.82
N SER A 178 -19.03 0.69 5.58
CA SER A 178 -20.13 0.34 4.70
C SER A 178 -19.62 -0.05 3.31
N PHE A 179 -20.19 -1.11 2.74
CA PHE A 179 -19.73 -1.70 1.47
C PHE A 179 -20.92 -2.13 0.62
N ILE A 180 -20.82 -1.89 -0.69
CA ILE A 180 -21.77 -2.38 -1.67
C ILE A 180 -21.41 -3.81 -2.03
N LYS A 181 -22.36 -4.72 -1.88
CA LYS A 181 -22.16 -6.14 -2.16
C LYS A 181 -22.56 -6.44 -3.60
N ILE A 182 -21.66 -7.05 -4.36
CA ILE A 182 -21.87 -7.40 -5.77
C ILE A 182 -21.45 -8.84 -6.06
N ASN A 183 -22.16 -9.48 -7.00
CA ASN A 183 -21.78 -10.79 -7.52
C ASN A 183 -20.89 -10.67 -8.77
N LEU A 184 -20.41 -11.80 -9.29
CA LEU A 184 -19.56 -11.84 -10.49
C LEU A 184 -20.29 -11.45 -11.80
N ASN A 185 -21.63 -11.40 -11.80
CA ASN A 185 -22.40 -10.91 -12.95
C ASN A 185 -22.52 -9.37 -12.95
N GLY A 186 -22.08 -8.71 -11.87
CA GLY A 186 -22.22 -7.26 -11.68
C GLY A 186 -23.58 -6.83 -11.17
N ASP A 187 -24.37 -7.74 -10.59
CA ASP A 187 -25.59 -7.38 -9.89
C ASP A 187 -25.28 -6.89 -8.48
N ILE A 188 -25.91 -5.79 -8.07
CA ILE A 188 -25.90 -5.31 -6.68
C ILE A 188 -26.86 -6.18 -5.88
N ILE A 189 -26.31 -6.94 -4.93
CA ILE A 189 -27.04 -7.92 -4.10
C ILE A 189 -27.25 -7.44 -2.67
N GLY A 190 -26.68 -6.29 -2.28
CA GLY A 190 -26.97 -5.69 -0.98
C GLY A 190 -25.97 -4.63 -0.52
N LEU A 191 -26.11 -4.25 0.75
CA LEU A 191 -25.20 -3.38 1.49
C LEU A 191 -24.76 -4.09 2.76
N ASN A 192 -23.46 -4.07 3.06
CA ASN A 192 -22.90 -4.57 4.31
C ASN A 192 -22.43 -3.40 5.17
N GLN A 193 -22.72 -3.47 6.47
CA GLN A 193 -22.23 -2.52 7.47
C GLN A 193 -21.43 -3.26 8.55
N PHE A 194 -20.37 -2.62 9.04
CA PHE A 194 -19.46 -3.15 10.04
C PHE A 194 -19.20 -2.07 11.10
N ASP A 195 -19.29 -2.48 12.37
CA ASP A 195 -19.11 -1.58 13.52
C ASP A 195 -17.81 -1.83 14.29
N ASN A 196 -17.07 -2.88 13.91
CA ASN A 196 -15.87 -3.32 14.62
C ASN A 196 -14.61 -3.14 13.76
N PHE A 197 -13.55 -2.63 14.40
CA PHE A 197 -12.20 -2.55 13.87
C PHE A 197 -11.25 -3.42 14.70
N TYR A 198 -10.20 -3.92 14.06
CA TYR A 198 -9.32 -4.94 14.64
C TYR A 198 -7.87 -4.43 14.70
N ASP A 199 -7.39 -4.16 15.92
CA ASP A 199 -6.04 -3.65 16.18
C ASP A 199 -4.93 -4.64 15.76
N ASP A 200 -5.20 -5.94 15.87
CA ASP A 200 -4.30 -7.05 15.54
C ASP A 200 -4.24 -7.36 14.03
N SER A 201 -5.10 -6.74 13.23
CA SER A 201 -5.13 -6.93 11.78
C SER A 201 -3.85 -6.39 11.10
N MET A 202 -3.40 -7.09 10.05
CA MET A 202 -2.34 -6.58 9.17
C MET A 202 -2.85 -5.62 8.10
N LEU A 203 -4.17 -5.43 7.99
CA LEU A 203 -4.77 -4.37 7.19
C LEU A 203 -4.53 -3.02 7.85
N PRO A 204 -4.56 -1.92 7.09
CA PRO A 204 -4.58 -0.58 7.66
C PRO A 204 -5.80 -0.45 8.58
N TYR A 205 -5.65 0.17 9.74
CA TYR A 205 -6.65 0.14 10.82
C TYR A 205 -8.06 0.55 10.35
N ARG A 206 -8.16 1.61 9.54
CA ARG A 206 -9.43 2.11 8.98
C ARG A 206 -10.16 1.14 8.05
N PHE A 207 -9.48 0.10 7.57
CA PHE A 207 -10.03 -0.93 6.70
C PHE A 207 -9.99 -2.31 7.36
N SER A 208 -9.69 -2.37 8.65
CA SER A 208 -9.62 -3.65 9.38
C SER A 208 -10.99 -4.29 9.57
N SER A 209 -12.09 -3.55 9.41
CA SER A 209 -13.47 -4.06 9.50
C SER A 209 -13.72 -5.29 8.61
N VAL A 210 -13.05 -5.36 7.45
CA VAL A 210 -13.15 -6.47 6.50
C VAL A 210 -12.12 -7.58 6.73
N ASN A 211 -11.34 -7.54 7.82
CA ASN A 211 -10.27 -8.50 8.12
C ASN A 211 -10.75 -9.96 8.15
N ASN A 212 -12.00 -10.18 8.58
CA ASN A 212 -12.56 -11.51 8.77
C ASN A 212 -13.35 -12.02 7.55
N LEU A 213 -13.45 -11.22 6.48
CA LEU A 213 -14.10 -11.68 5.25
C LEU A 213 -13.22 -12.73 4.57
N ARG A 214 -13.80 -13.92 4.39
CA ARG A 214 -13.18 -15.06 3.70
C ARG A 214 -13.86 -15.25 2.36
N ASN A 215 -13.10 -15.71 1.36
CA ASN A 215 -13.63 -16.05 0.03
C ASN A 215 -14.30 -14.89 -0.71
N SER A 216 -14.04 -13.65 -0.28
CA SER A 216 -14.55 -12.43 -0.92
C SER A 216 -13.40 -11.52 -1.28
N SER A 217 -13.53 -10.88 -2.45
CA SER A 217 -12.60 -9.86 -2.90
C SER A 217 -13.16 -8.50 -2.54
N VAL A 218 -12.40 -7.70 -1.78
CA VAL A 218 -12.81 -6.36 -1.37
C VAL A 218 -12.02 -5.33 -2.16
N LEU A 219 -12.75 -4.41 -2.79
CA LEU A 219 -12.19 -3.29 -3.54
C LEU A 219 -12.59 -2.00 -2.85
N ILE A 220 -11.64 -1.11 -2.57
CA ILE A 220 -11.93 0.17 -1.92
C ILE A 220 -11.29 1.29 -2.73
N GLN A 221 -12.04 2.35 -3.00
CA GLN A 221 -11.49 3.65 -3.37
C GLN A 221 -11.53 4.58 -2.16
N THR A 222 -10.41 5.20 -1.84
CA THR A 222 -10.31 6.18 -0.75
C THR A 222 -10.61 7.60 -1.25
N ARG A 223 -10.89 8.52 -0.32
CA ARG A 223 -11.05 9.95 -0.63
C ARG A 223 -9.77 10.59 -1.19
N LEU A 224 -8.63 9.94 -1.01
CA LEU A 224 -7.34 10.40 -1.54
C LEU A 224 -7.08 9.84 -2.96
N GLY A 225 -8.04 9.11 -3.54
CA GLY A 225 -7.94 8.51 -4.87
C GLY A 225 -7.10 7.23 -4.92
N ASP A 226 -6.62 6.74 -3.78
CA ASP A 226 -5.92 5.46 -3.70
C ASP A 226 -6.93 4.31 -3.78
N ILE A 227 -6.54 3.21 -4.43
CA ILE A 227 -7.35 1.99 -4.57
C ILE A 227 -6.71 0.87 -3.76
N LEU A 228 -7.49 0.15 -2.95
CA LEU A 228 -7.01 -1.00 -2.17
C LEU A 228 -7.75 -2.25 -2.63
N LEU A 229 -7.00 -3.33 -2.84
CA LEU A 229 -7.51 -4.66 -3.12
C LEU A 229 -7.17 -5.58 -1.94
N ILE A 230 -8.19 -6.01 -1.21
CA ILE A 230 -8.08 -6.80 0.01
C ILE A 230 -8.76 -8.14 -0.20
N LYS A 231 -8.07 -9.23 0.15
CA LYS A 231 -8.64 -10.58 0.07
C LYS A 231 -8.16 -11.44 1.22
N ASP A 232 -9.07 -12.19 1.80
CA ASP A 232 -8.86 -13.05 2.98
C ASP A 232 -8.11 -12.31 4.10
N GLY A 233 -8.59 -11.12 4.45
CA GLY A 233 -8.00 -10.27 5.49
C GLY A 233 -6.60 -9.73 5.18
N ASN A 234 -6.12 -9.84 3.94
CA ASN A 234 -4.79 -9.37 3.54
C ASN A 234 -4.87 -8.35 2.42
N LEU A 235 -4.10 -7.28 2.56
CA LEU A 235 -3.92 -6.28 1.50
C LEU A 235 -3.05 -6.91 0.41
N LYS A 236 -3.60 -7.09 -0.80
CA LYS A 236 -2.92 -7.74 -1.92
C LYS A 236 -2.30 -6.71 -2.86
N PHE A 237 -3.03 -5.64 -3.15
CA PHE A 237 -2.55 -4.56 -4.00
C PHE A 237 -3.04 -3.21 -3.49
N VAL A 238 -2.23 -2.18 -3.75
CA VAL A 238 -2.63 -0.78 -3.59
C VAL A 238 -2.24 -0.02 -4.85
N LYS A 239 -3.16 0.78 -5.39
CA LYS A 239 -2.83 1.79 -6.39
C LYS A 239 -2.68 3.14 -5.71
N LYS A 240 -1.48 3.73 -5.77
CA LYS A 240 -1.19 5.10 -5.30
C LYS A 240 -0.58 5.88 -6.45
N ASN A 241 -0.97 7.15 -6.62
CA ASN A 241 -0.35 8.03 -7.61
C ASN A 241 -0.21 7.42 -9.02
N LYS A 242 -1.24 6.67 -9.47
CA LYS A 242 -1.28 5.91 -10.76
C LYS A 242 -0.43 4.63 -10.83
N GLN A 243 0.29 4.30 -9.77
CA GLN A 243 1.16 3.14 -9.71
C GLN A 243 0.57 2.06 -8.81
N TRP A 244 0.48 0.84 -9.35
CA TRP A 244 0.16 -0.34 -8.53
C TRP A 244 1.39 -0.83 -7.77
N ILE A 245 1.13 -1.31 -6.57
CA ILE A 245 2.09 -1.93 -5.67
C ILE A 245 1.47 -3.22 -5.17
N GLN A 246 2.16 -4.34 -5.34
CA GLN A 246 1.78 -5.59 -4.72
C GLN A 246 2.23 -5.59 -3.26
N PHE A 247 1.27 -5.80 -2.37
CA PHE A 247 1.52 -5.88 -0.94
C PHE A 247 1.77 -7.32 -0.52
N ASP A 248 3.01 -7.56 -0.14
CA ASP A 248 3.40 -8.75 0.60
C ASP A 248 3.76 -8.32 2.02
N THR A 249 2.74 -8.31 2.88
CA THR A 249 2.81 -7.83 4.26
C THR A 249 4.02 -8.39 5.01
N ASN A 250 4.24 -9.70 4.93
CA ASN A 250 5.31 -10.36 5.67
C ASN A 250 6.69 -9.98 5.15
N SER A 251 6.85 -9.96 3.82
CA SER A 251 8.10 -9.56 3.17
C SER A 251 8.47 -8.10 3.48
N LEU A 252 7.50 -7.19 3.35
CA LEU A 252 7.72 -5.76 3.61
C LEU A 252 8.00 -5.49 5.08
N MET A 253 7.23 -6.10 5.99
CA MET A 253 7.49 -6.02 7.43
C MET A 253 8.89 -6.53 7.78
N HIS A 254 9.30 -7.66 7.20
CA HIS A 254 10.64 -8.21 7.43
C HIS A 254 11.74 -7.25 6.93
N LYS A 255 11.62 -6.69 5.71
CA LYS A 255 12.60 -5.72 5.17
C LYS A 255 12.71 -4.48 6.05
N ILE A 256 11.59 -3.88 6.43
CA ILE A 256 11.57 -2.69 7.29
C ILE A 256 12.20 -3.02 8.64
N SER A 257 11.73 -4.08 9.31
CA SER A 257 12.22 -4.44 10.65
C SER A 257 13.69 -4.88 10.67
N ALA A 258 14.19 -5.55 9.63
CA ALA A 258 15.59 -5.92 9.51
C ALA A 258 16.49 -4.69 9.40
N ASN A 259 16.11 -3.70 8.57
CA ASN A 259 16.84 -2.44 8.45
C ASN A 259 16.80 -1.60 9.74
N LEU A 260 15.75 -1.75 10.55
CA LEU A 260 15.63 -1.13 11.88
C LEU A 260 16.29 -1.94 13.01
N GLN A 261 16.81 -3.14 12.70
CA GLN A 261 17.38 -4.08 13.66
C GLN A 261 16.42 -4.42 14.81
N ILE A 262 15.12 -4.55 14.51
CA ILE A 262 14.09 -5.00 15.45
C ILE A 262 14.00 -6.52 15.37
N TYR A 263 14.06 -7.20 16.51
CA TYR A 263 13.92 -8.66 16.58
C TYR A 263 12.61 -9.13 17.22
N GLU A 264 12.08 -8.38 18.19
CA GLU A 264 10.84 -8.70 18.90
C GLU A 264 9.62 -8.63 17.96
N ARG A 265 8.89 -9.75 17.84
CA ARG A 265 7.75 -9.88 16.91
C ARG A 265 6.68 -8.79 17.09
N LYS A 266 6.21 -8.55 18.31
CA LYS A 266 5.17 -7.55 18.60
C LYS A 266 5.60 -6.15 18.16
N LEU A 267 6.87 -5.81 18.35
CA LEU A 267 7.41 -4.51 17.92
C LEU A 267 7.51 -4.42 16.39
N LYS A 268 7.91 -5.49 15.69
CA LYS A 268 7.89 -5.53 14.22
C LYS A 268 6.50 -5.24 13.66
N GLU A 269 5.50 -5.93 14.20
CA GLU A 269 4.10 -5.79 13.82
C GLU A 269 3.60 -4.37 14.10
N ALA A 270 3.82 -3.85 15.31
CA ALA A 270 3.38 -2.51 15.70
C ALA A 270 4.01 -1.40 14.84
N VAL A 271 5.31 -1.49 14.56
CA VAL A 271 6.01 -0.52 13.69
C VAL A 271 5.45 -0.58 12.27
N PHE A 272 5.34 -1.79 11.70
CA PHE A 272 4.84 -1.96 10.34
C PHE A 272 3.39 -1.49 10.18
N GLN A 273 2.49 -1.88 11.08
CA GLN A 273 1.10 -1.43 11.12
C GLN A 273 1.01 0.09 11.18
N THR A 274 1.82 0.74 12.02
CA THR A 274 1.83 2.20 12.17
C THR A 274 2.32 2.88 10.89
N CYS A 275 3.37 2.35 10.25
CA CYS A 275 3.83 2.84 8.96
C CYS A 275 2.74 2.76 7.89
N LEU A 276 2.03 1.63 7.82
CA LEU A 276 0.94 1.41 6.86
C LEU A 276 -0.21 2.40 7.08
N ASP A 277 -0.62 2.61 8.34
CA ASP A 277 -1.72 3.50 8.69
C ASP A 277 -1.44 4.96 8.34
N ILE A 278 -0.21 5.42 8.56
CA ILE A 278 0.20 6.80 8.27
C ILE A 278 0.45 7.00 6.78
N SER A 279 1.06 6.02 6.13
CA SER A 279 1.28 5.99 4.68
C SER A 279 -0.03 6.15 3.92
N LEU A 280 -1.06 5.39 4.27
CA LEU A 280 -2.37 5.48 3.60
C LEU A 280 -3.23 6.65 4.07
N ALA A 281 -3.01 7.14 5.30
CA ALA A 281 -3.67 8.37 5.76
C ALA A 281 -3.03 9.64 5.17
N LYS A 282 -1.83 9.53 4.57
CA LYS A 282 -1.05 10.66 4.00
C LYS A 282 -0.81 11.78 5.02
N THR A 283 -0.70 11.45 6.31
CA THR A 283 -0.46 12.43 7.38
C THR A 283 1.03 12.77 7.57
N GLY A 284 1.91 11.87 7.16
CA GLY A 284 3.36 11.99 7.34
C GLY A 284 3.81 11.78 8.79
N GLY A 285 5.11 11.55 8.97
CA GLY A 285 5.70 11.30 10.30
C GLY A 285 7.15 10.87 10.23
N VAL A 286 7.83 10.87 11.38
CA VAL A 286 9.20 10.36 11.54
C VAL A 286 9.25 9.41 12.73
N LEU A 287 9.71 8.18 12.49
CA LEU A 287 9.99 7.19 13.52
C LEU A 287 11.46 6.78 13.44
N ALA A 288 12.22 6.97 14.50
CA ALA A 288 13.56 6.40 14.59
C ALA A 288 13.62 5.26 15.61
N VAL A 289 14.39 4.24 15.27
CA VAL A 289 14.73 3.11 16.12
C VAL A 289 16.23 3.17 16.36
N VAL A 290 16.61 3.52 17.59
CA VAL A 290 18.00 3.82 17.93
C VAL A 290 18.59 2.78 18.88
N ASP A 291 19.91 2.70 18.86
CA ASP A 291 20.67 2.09 19.93
C ASP A 291 20.80 3.06 21.09
N GLU A 292 20.35 2.66 22.28
CA GLU A 292 20.25 3.56 23.44
C GLU A 292 21.63 4.05 23.89
N GLU A 293 22.67 3.23 23.74
CA GLU A 293 24.05 3.60 24.08
C GLU A 293 24.64 4.61 23.08
N ALA A 294 24.22 4.55 21.81
CA ALA A 294 24.68 5.45 20.76
C ALA A 294 23.81 6.72 20.62
N PHE A 295 22.73 6.82 21.39
CA PHE A 295 21.75 7.90 21.27
C PHE A 295 21.93 8.96 22.35
N ASP A 296 22.63 10.04 21.99
CA ASP A 296 22.83 11.21 22.86
C ASP A 296 21.77 12.29 22.59
N VAL A 297 20.69 12.24 23.37
CA VAL A 297 19.56 13.19 23.31
C VAL A 297 20.03 14.66 23.36
N LYS A 298 21.05 14.97 24.18
CA LYS A 298 21.48 16.36 24.39
C LYS A 298 22.14 16.96 23.15
N LYS A 299 22.76 16.13 22.31
CA LYS A 299 23.36 16.58 21.05
C LYS A 299 22.33 16.83 19.95
N LEU A 300 21.17 16.18 20.05
CA LEU A 300 20.17 16.11 18.97
C LEU A 300 18.99 17.06 19.15
N ILE A 301 18.82 17.71 20.31
CA ILE A 301 17.72 18.65 20.56
C ILE A 301 18.24 20.08 20.51
N SER A 302 17.47 20.98 19.88
CA SER A 302 17.84 22.39 19.67
C SER A 302 17.49 23.33 20.82
N TYR A 303 17.05 22.83 21.98
CA TYR A 303 16.39 23.65 23.00
C TYR A 303 17.18 23.79 24.31
N ASP A 304 16.93 24.92 24.96
CA ASP A 304 17.36 25.25 26.32
C ASP A 304 16.71 24.26 27.31
N LEU A 305 17.54 23.49 28.03
CA LEU A 305 17.11 22.38 28.90
C LEU A 305 16.49 22.85 30.23
N ASN A 306 16.02 24.09 30.29
CA ASN A 306 15.36 24.62 31.49
C ASN A 306 14.05 23.85 31.74
N GLU A 307 13.88 23.39 32.99
CA GLU A 307 12.77 22.52 33.42
C GLU A 307 11.38 23.13 33.20
N ASN A 308 11.28 24.46 33.12
CA ASN A 308 10.03 25.20 32.89
C ASN A 308 9.83 25.66 31.43
N SER A 309 10.59 25.12 30.48
CA SER A 309 10.37 25.43 29.06
C SER A 309 9.09 24.80 28.53
N ASP A 310 8.40 25.47 27.59
CA ASP A 310 7.25 24.92 26.88
C ASP A 310 7.56 23.56 26.24
N PHE A 311 8.82 23.35 25.86
CA PHE A 311 9.31 22.07 25.34
C PHE A 311 9.20 20.96 26.38
N GLN A 312 9.66 21.19 27.61
CA GLN A 312 9.63 20.19 28.68
C GLN A 312 8.17 19.87 29.08
N ILE A 313 7.31 20.89 29.17
CA ILE A 313 5.87 20.72 29.42
C ILE A 313 5.21 19.87 28.32
N LYS A 314 5.45 20.21 27.03
CA LYS A 314 4.93 19.44 25.89
C LYS A 314 5.42 17.99 25.95
N LYS A 315 6.71 17.79 26.22
CA LYS A 315 7.31 16.47 26.31
C LYS A 315 6.64 15.64 27.42
N GLU A 316 6.57 16.16 28.64
CA GLU A 316 5.96 15.48 29.78
C GLU A 316 4.49 15.14 29.54
N PHE A 317 3.72 16.08 28.98
CA PHE A 317 2.34 15.84 28.59
C PHE A 317 2.23 14.67 27.59
N LEU A 318 3.00 14.70 26.50
CA LEU A 318 2.94 13.65 25.47
C LEU A 318 3.40 12.28 26.01
N TYR A 319 4.37 12.26 26.92
CA TYR A 319 4.76 11.05 27.64
C TYR A 319 3.67 10.54 28.57
N SER A 320 2.94 11.42 29.25
CA SER A 320 1.86 11.01 30.14
C SER A 320 0.75 10.26 29.39
N LEU A 321 0.52 10.59 28.11
CA LEU A 321 -0.47 9.90 27.26
C LEU A 321 -0.11 8.43 27.01
N THR A 322 1.19 8.08 27.03
CA THR A 322 1.64 6.69 26.84
C THR A 322 1.59 5.87 28.11
N LYS A 323 1.38 6.51 29.28
CA LYS A 323 1.36 5.86 30.61
C LYS A 323 2.60 4.99 30.87
N GLY A 324 3.75 5.34 30.28
CA GLY A 324 4.99 4.58 30.37
C GLY A 324 4.98 3.23 29.63
N GLN A 325 3.95 2.94 28.84
CA GLN A 325 3.89 1.73 28.02
C GLN A 325 4.92 1.79 26.88
N LYS A 326 5.37 0.61 26.44
CA LYS A 326 6.19 0.49 25.25
C LYS A 326 5.35 0.75 24.01
N PHE A 327 6.01 1.13 22.92
CA PHE A 327 5.39 1.44 21.65
C PHE A 327 4.43 0.35 21.16
N GLN A 328 4.84 -0.93 21.21
CA GLN A 328 4.02 -2.05 20.80
C GLN A 328 2.79 -2.33 21.68
N ASP A 329 2.79 -1.82 22.91
CA ASP A 329 1.71 -2.01 23.88
C ASP A 329 0.70 -0.85 23.87
N LEU A 330 0.99 0.25 23.16
CA LEU A 330 0.03 1.32 22.90
C LEU A 330 -1.06 0.85 21.95
N SER A 331 -2.26 1.40 22.06
CA SER A 331 -3.31 1.18 21.05
C SER A 331 -2.84 1.65 19.67
N ARG A 332 -3.35 1.02 18.62
CA ARG A 332 -2.94 1.34 17.25
C ARG A 332 -3.26 2.79 16.86
N SER A 333 -4.41 3.32 17.31
CA SER A 333 -4.76 4.73 17.12
C SER A 333 -3.77 5.67 17.79
N LEU A 334 -3.39 5.38 19.04
CA LEU A 334 -2.46 6.23 19.78
C LEU A 334 -1.06 6.24 19.15
N ARG A 335 -0.57 5.09 18.67
CA ARG A 335 0.70 5.03 17.91
C ARG A 335 0.68 5.97 16.71
N LYS A 336 -0.41 5.94 15.94
CA LYS A 336 -0.61 6.78 14.76
C LYS A 336 -0.66 8.27 15.13
N GLU A 337 -1.40 8.62 16.18
CA GLU A 337 -1.56 10.00 16.65
C GLU A 337 -0.22 10.59 17.08
N ILE A 338 0.51 9.88 17.94
CA ILE A 338 1.84 10.28 18.43
C ILE A 338 2.82 10.52 17.27
N LEU A 339 2.83 9.63 16.27
CA LEU A 339 3.74 9.75 15.13
C LEU A 339 3.35 10.84 14.13
N SER A 340 2.09 11.27 14.14
CA SER A 340 1.58 12.35 13.29
C SER A 340 1.80 13.74 13.90
N ILE A 341 2.25 13.81 15.17
CA ILE A 341 2.65 15.06 15.81
C ILE A 341 3.88 15.62 15.09
N ASP A 342 3.92 16.93 14.92
CA ASP A 342 5.08 17.59 14.32
C ASP A 342 6.36 17.35 15.14
N GLY A 343 7.42 16.96 14.44
CA GLY A 343 8.68 16.46 14.99
C GLY A 343 8.88 14.96 14.79
N SER A 344 9.81 14.40 15.57
CA SER A 344 10.22 13.00 15.49
C SER A 344 9.80 12.23 16.73
N THR A 345 9.38 10.98 16.52
CA THR A 345 9.24 9.98 17.58
C THR A 345 10.44 9.05 17.52
N VAL A 346 11.05 8.79 18.68
CA VAL A 346 12.23 7.93 18.78
C VAL A 346 11.95 6.83 19.78
N ILE A 347 12.26 5.59 19.42
CA ILE A 347 12.14 4.43 20.29
C ILE A 347 13.47 3.66 20.31
N ASN A 348 13.74 2.90 21.37
CA ASN A 348 14.83 1.93 21.36
C ASN A 348 14.39 0.59 20.73
N ARG A 349 15.33 -0.33 20.49
CA ARG A 349 15.07 -1.66 19.91
C ARG A 349 14.18 -2.57 20.79
N LYS A 350 13.90 -2.18 22.03
CA LYS A 350 12.98 -2.87 22.96
C LYS A 350 11.59 -2.22 23.02
N GLY A 351 11.37 -1.17 22.22
CA GLY A 351 10.10 -0.44 22.13
C GLY A 351 9.89 0.64 23.18
N HIS A 352 10.87 0.95 24.03
CA HIS A 352 10.74 2.09 24.95
C HIS A 352 10.77 3.38 24.15
N ILE A 353 9.85 4.28 24.46
CA ILE A 353 9.73 5.57 23.81
C ILE A 353 10.74 6.52 24.47
N LEU A 354 11.62 7.11 23.65
CA LEU A 354 12.72 7.99 24.05
C LEU A 354 12.46 9.45 23.69
N LEU A 355 11.70 9.71 22.62
CA LEU A 355 11.19 11.05 22.27
C LEU A 355 9.82 10.94 21.58
N ILE A 356 9.00 11.99 21.72
CA ILE A 356 7.75 12.18 20.98
C ILE A 356 7.72 13.63 20.48
N GLY A 357 7.33 13.84 19.22
CA GLY A 357 7.08 15.17 18.65
C GLY A 357 8.24 16.16 18.83
N THR A 358 9.48 15.65 18.82
CA THR A 358 10.68 16.42 19.13
C THR A 358 11.35 16.88 17.84
N ILE A 359 11.67 18.18 17.77
CA ILE A 359 12.40 18.76 16.64
C ILE A 359 13.89 18.44 16.79
N ILE A 360 14.45 17.78 15.78
CA ILE A 360 15.85 17.34 15.76
C ILE A 360 16.74 18.43 15.20
N ARG A 361 17.81 18.74 15.92
CA ARG A 361 18.88 19.63 15.47
C ARG A 361 19.73 18.90 14.43
N ILE A 362 19.92 19.51 13.27
CA ILE A 362 20.68 18.93 12.16
C ILE A 362 22.05 19.62 12.11
N SER A 363 23.14 18.83 12.03
CA SER A 363 24.51 19.35 12.14
C SER A 363 25.07 19.97 10.85
N GLY A 364 24.29 20.06 9.78
CA GLY A 364 24.64 20.67 8.49
C GLY A 364 23.37 21.07 7.73
N GLY A 365 23.46 22.09 6.87
CA GLY A 365 22.29 22.65 6.17
C GLY A 365 21.36 21.60 5.53
N SER A 366 20.08 21.95 5.41
CA SER A 366 19.03 21.03 4.93
C SER A 366 19.22 20.68 3.46
N LEU A 367 19.65 19.46 3.16
CA LEU A 367 19.55 18.86 1.83
C LEU A 367 18.28 18.02 1.76
N GLY A 368 17.17 18.70 1.47
CA GLY A 368 15.82 18.12 1.42
C GLY A 368 14.83 18.82 2.35
N GLY A 369 13.64 18.23 2.52
CA GLY A 369 12.65 18.69 3.50
C GLY A 369 13.00 18.29 4.94
N GLY A 370 12.42 18.97 5.94
CA GLY A 370 12.77 18.81 7.36
C GLY A 370 12.71 17.37 7.89
N ARG A 371 11.72 16.56 7.45
CA ARG A 371 11.62 15.13 7.83
C ARG A 371 12.78 14.29 7.32
N THR A 372 13.24 14.55 6.09
CA THR A 372 14.40 13.84 5.52
C THR A 372 15.65 14.18 6.31
N ALA A 373 15.88 15.46 6.61
CA ALA A 373 17.04 15.87 7.38
C ALA A 373 17.04 15.28 8.79
N ALA A 374 15.88 15.22 9.46
CA ALA A 374 15.72 14.55 10.74
C ALA A 374 16.02 13.04 10.67
N CYS A 375 15.52 12.35 9.63
CA CYS A 375 15.80 10.91 9.46
C CYS A 375 17.28 10.64 9.23
N VAL A 376 17.94 11.44 8.38
CA VAL A 376 19.38 11.31 8.14
C VAL A 376 20.16 11.49 9.45
N GLU A 377 19.84 12.52 10.24
CA GLU A 377 20.51 12.76 11.51
C GLU A 377 20.27 11.62 12.53
N LEU A 378 19.01 11.24 12.74
CA LEU A 378 18.64 10.16 13.67
C LEU A 378 19.23 8.80 13.27
N SER A 379 19.37 8.54 11.97
CA SER A 379 19.96 7.31 11.46
C SER A 379 21.45 7.15 11.77
N LYS A 380 22.14 8.17 12.28
CA LYS A 380 23.52 8.01 12.78
C LYS A 380 23.60 7.20 14.08
N SER A 381 22.51 7.15 14.85
CA SER A 381 22.41 6.39 16.11
C SER A 381 21.58 5.10 15.95
N GLY A 382 21.24 4.69 14.72
CA GLY A 382 20.37 3.56 14.44
C GLY A 382 19.79 3.62 13.04
N ALA A 383 18.48 3.55 12.91
CA ALA A 383 17.80 3.73 11.63
C ALA A 383 16.50 4.52 11.80
N ALA A 384 16.08 5.21 10.75
CA ALA A 384 14.92 6.10 10.77
C ALA A 384 14.00 5.86 9.58
N ILE A 385 12.70 5.94 9.83
CA ILE A 385 11.64 5.85 8.84
C ILE A 385 11.06 7.24 8.64
N LYS A 386 11.09 7.70 7.39
CA LYS A 386 10.30 8.84 6.93
C LYS A 386 9.01 8.30 6.34
N LEU A 387 7.90 8.85 6.82
CA LEU A 387 6.57 8.66 6.25
C LEU A 387 6.17 9.98 5.58
N SER A 388 5.91 9.94 4.28
CA SER A 388 5.56 11.14 3.52
C SER A 388 4.08 11.46 3.59
N THR A 389 3.76 12.74 3.40
CA THR A 389 2.41 13.21 3.07
C THR A 389 1.97 12.77 1.68
N ASP A 390 2.89 12.31 0.82
CA ASP A 390 2.53 11.70 -0.46
C ASP A 390 2.24 10.18 -0.33
N GLY A 391 2.49 9.62 0.85
CA GLY A 391 2.19 8.23 1.19
C GLY A 391 3.33 7.23 1.01
N TYR A 392 4.52 7.65 0.56
CA TYR A 392 5.69 6.77 0.49
C TYR A 392 6.37 6.55 1.85
N ILE A 393 7.04 5.41 1.98
CA ILE A 393 7.80 4.98 3.16
C ILE A 393 9.27 4.88 2.76
N GLU A 394 10.13 5.62 3.46
CA GLU A 394 11.58 5.63 3.22
C GLU A 394 12.33 5.25 4.51
N VAL A 395 13.30 4.33 4.41
CA VAL A 395 14.16 3.93 5.52
C VAL A 395 15.57 4.46 5.29
N TYR A 396 16.15 5.10 6.31
CA TYR A 396 17.49 5.67 6.33
C TYR A 396 18.34 4.98 7.40
N ALA A 397 19.62 4.77 7.09
CA ALA A 397 20.61 4.16 7.98
C ALA A 397 21.98 4.83 7.80
N ASP A 398 22.79 4.80 8.85
CA ASP A 398 24.20 5.21 8.87
C ASP A 398 24.45 6.67 8.42
N GLY A 399 23.46 7.56 8.61
CA GLY A 399 23.58 8.96 8.17
C GLY A 399 23.58 9.15 6.65
N ASN A 400 23.21 8.12 5.87
CA ASN A 400 23.14 8.22 4.42
C ASN A 400 22.03 9.17 3.97
N ARG A 401 22.32 10.01 2.98
CA ARG A 401 21.33 10.96 2.42
C ARG A 401 20.28 10.30 1.52
N ARG A 402 20.56 9.09 1.02
CA ARG A 402 19.63 8.30 0.22
C ARG A 402 19.02 7.22 1.10
N PRO A 403 17.71 6.96 0.96
CA PRO A 403 17.09 5.86 1.69
C PRO A 403 17.67 4.52 1.20
N ILE A 404 17.87 3.59 2.14
CA ILE A 404 18.28 2.21 1.87
C ILE A 404 17.09 1.32 1.44
N LEU A 405 15.87 1.79 1.69
CA LEU A 405 14.62 1.18 1.24
C LEU A 405 13.60 2.29 0.96
N LYS A 406 12.90 2.18 -0.17
CA LYS A 406 11.77 3.05 -0.52
C LYS A 406 10.60 2.18 -0.97
N ILE A 407 9.41 2.51 -0.49
CA ILE A 407 8.13 1.94 -0.91
C ILE A 407 7.26 3.13 -1.29
N ASP A 408 6.90 3.24 -2.57
CA ASP A 408 6.18 4.40 -3.11
C ASP A 408 4.68 4.46 -2.76
#